data_AF-A0A180EUV1-F1
#
_entry.id   AF-A0A180EUV1-F1
#
_cell.length_a   1.000
_cell.length_b   1.000
_cell.length_c   1.000
_cell.angle_alpha   90.00
_cell.angle_beta   90.00
_cell.angle_gamma   90.00
#
_symmetry.space_group_name_H-M   'P 1'
#
loop_
_entity.id
_entity.type
_entity.pdbx_description
1 polymer ?
#
loop_
_entity_poly.entity_id
_entity_poly.type
_entity_poly.pdbx_seq_one_letter_code
_entity_poly.pdbx_strand_id
1 'polypeptide(L)' 'MVITEGKAADSAISYKASFKPGQSLSDKVVDFYDEDFWGAYNIIEPTESLESAVSKLKKQQP' A
#
# COMPACT_ATOMS: atom_id res chain seq x y z
N MET A 1 -8.66 0.35 -6.09
CA MET A 1 -7.42 1.11 -6.34
C MET A 1 -7.10 1.83 -5.05
N VAL A 2 -5.96 1.55 -4.43
CA VAL A 2 -5.52 2.25 -3.21
C VAL A 2 -4.95 3.59 -3.65
N ILE A 3 -5.50 4.69 -3.15
CA ILE A 3 -5.02 6.05 -3.41
C ILE A 3 -4.40 6.52 -2.10
N THR A 4 -3.09 6.39 -1.98
CA THR A 4 -2.35 7.03 -0.89
C THR A 4 -2.11 8.48 -1.26
N GLU A 5 -2.38 9.42 -0.35
CA GLU A 5 -1.96 10.81 -0.51
C GLU A 5 -0.43 10.87 -0.46
N GLY A 6 0.20 11.00 -1.63
CA GLY A 6 1.64 11.17 -1.73
C GLY A 6 2.01 12.51 -1.11
N LYS A 7 2.68 12.48 0.05
CA LYS A 7 3.25 13.70 0.63
C LYS A 7 4.25 14.28 -0.38
N ALA A 8 4.05 15.53 -0.78
CA ALA A 8 4.98 16.20 -1.69
C ALA A 8 6.38 16.15 -1.10
N ALA A 9 7.35 15.62 -1.86
CA ALA A 9 8.72 15.55 -1.40
C ALA A 9 9.27 16.99 -1.26
N ASP A 10 9.64 17.38 -0.04
CA ASP A 10 10.15 18.73 0.28
C ASP A 10 11.48 19.06 -0.45
N SER A 11 12.16 18.06 -1.01
CA SER A 11 13.41 18.24 -1.74
C SER A 11 13.67 17.13 -2.75
N ALA A 12 14.20 17.48 -3.93
CA ALA A 12 14.63 16.51 -4.93
C ALA A 12 15.85 15.70 -4.43
N ILE A 13 15.81 14.37 -4.64
CA ILE A 13 16.93 13.49 -4.31
C ILE A 13 18.09 13.76 -5.28
N SER A 14 19.30 13.95 -4.74
CA SER A 14 20.49 14.16 -5.58
C SER A 14 20.79 12.94 -6.45
N TYR A 15 21.32 13.14 -7.66
CA TYR A 15 21.63 12.05 -8.59
C TYR A 15 22.54 10.97 -7.98
N LYS A 16 23.54 11.39 -7.17
CA LYS A 16 24.46 10.47 -6.49
C LYS A 16 23.79 9.62 -5.40
N ALA A 17 22.69 10.11 -4.82
CA ALA A 17 21.91 9.41 -3.81
C ALA A 17 20.70 8.68 -4.40
N SER A 18 20.41 8.85 -5.70
CA SER A 18 19.29 8.21 -6.38
C SER A 18 19.61 6.77 -6.79
N PHE A 19 18.60 5.90 -6.76
CA PHE A 19 18.71 4.53 -7.25
C PHE A 19 18.81 4.49 -8.77
N LYS A 20 19.66 3.61 -9.30
CA LYS A 20 19.75 3.37 -10.75
C LYS A 20 18.60 2.45 -11.22
N PRO A 21 18.16 2.54 -12.48
CA PRO A 21 17.08 1.70 -13.00
C PRO A 21 17.32 0.18 -12.88
N GLY A 22 18.58 -0.27 -12.95
CA GLY A 22 18.95 -1.69 -12.80
C GLY A 22 19.34 -2.09 -11.39
N GLN A 23 19.21 -1.21 -10.40
CA GLN A 23 19.60 -1.50 -9.03
C GLN A 23 18.47 -2.23 -8.30
N SER A 24 18.73 -3.47 -7.91
CA SER A 24 17.82 -4.25 -7.08
C SER A 24 17.94 -3.84 -5.62
N LEU A 25 16.81 -3.56 -4.95
CA LEU A 25 16.76 -3.25 -3.53
C LEU A 25 16.56 -4.54 -2.71
N SER A 26 17.59 -5.38 -2.69
CA SER A 26 17.49 -6.73 -2.10
C SER A 26 17.79 -6.81 -0.60
N ASP A 27 18.33 -5.73 -0.02
CA ASP A 27 18.83 -5.70 1.36
C ASP A 27 17.74 -5.99 2.41
N LYS A 28 16.47 -5.79 2.04
CA LYS A 28 15.29 -5.89 2.91
C LYS A 28 14.25 -6.90 2.44
N VAL A 29 14.65 -7.86 1.60
CA VAL A 29 13.72 -8.91 1.13
C VAL A 29 13.17 -9.74 2.28
N VAL A 30 13.95 -9.89 3.36
CA VAL A 30 13.51 -10.56 4.59
C VAL A 30 12.37 -9.83 5.28
N ASP A 31 12.28 -8.51 5.13
CA ASP A 31 11.24 -7.69 5.75
C ASP A 31 9.84 -8.01 5.18
N PHE A 32 9.73 -8.60 3.98
CA PHE A 32 8.44 -9.03 3.44
C PHE A 32 7.81 -10.22 4.19
N TYR A 33 8.62 -10.97 4.93
CA TYR A 33 8.14 -12.08 5.77
C TYR A 33 7.82 -11.63 7.19
N ASP A 34 8.07 -10.36 7.53
CA ASP A 34 7.68 -9.79 8.81
C ASP A 34 6.17 -9.54 8.83
N GLU A 35 5.47 -10.18 9.75
CA GLU A 35 4.02 -9.98 9.94
C GLU A 35 3.71 -8.53 10.32
N ASP A 36 4.65 -7.85 10.98
CA ASP A 36 4.55 -6.45 11.40
C ASP A 36 5.10 -5.47 10.35
N PHE A 37 5.52 -5.94 9.16
CA PHE A 37 6.11 -5.09 8.10
C PHE A 37 5.26 -3.85 7.77
N TRP A 38 3.95 -4.06 7.74
CA TRP A 38 2.95 -3.07 7.41
C TRP A 38 2.48 -2.26 8.63
N GLY A 39 2.95 -2.63 9.82
CA GLY A 39 2.54 -2.08 11.11
C GLY A 39 1.02 -2.07 11.32
N ALA A 40 0.55 -1.16 12.16
CA ALA A 40 -0.90 -0.95 12.37
C ALA A 40 -1.59 -0.21 11.19
N TYR A 41 -0.86 0.20 10.16
CA TYR A 41 -1.26 1.24 9.21
C TYR A 41 -1.34 0.77 7.76
N ASN A 42 -1.75 -0.48 7.53
CA ASN A 42 -2.03 -0.95 6.17
C ASN A 42 -3.38 -1.65 6.03
N ILE A 43 -4.26 -1.43 7.01
CA ILE A 43 -5.68 -1.74 6.88
C ILE A 43 -6.36 -0.43 6.50
N ILE A 44 -6.77 -0.32 5.24
CA ILE A 44 -7.64 0.76 4.80
C ILE A 44 -9.02 0.41 5.34
N GLU A 45 -9.55 1.25 6.24
CA GLU A 45 -10.93 1.08 6.68
C GLU A 45 -11.82 1.14 5.43
N PRO A 46 -12.64 0.10 5.17
CA PRO A 46 -13.46 0.10 3.99
C PRO A 46 -14.47 1.26 4.11
N THR A 47 -14.63 2.02 3.03
CA THR A 47 -15.59 3.15 2.97
C THR A 47 -17.04 2.70 3.15
N GLU A 48 -17.29 1.39 3.11
CA GLU A 48 -18.55 0.72 3.31
C GLU A 48 -18.36 -0.50 4.22
N SER A 49 -19.26 -0.72 5.18
CA SER A 49 -19.14 -1.89 6.07
C SER A 49 -19.33 -3.21 5.30
N LEU A 50 -18.74 -4.28 5.82
CA LEU A 50 -18.84 -5.63 5.25
C LEU A 50 -20.30 -6.08 5.07
N GLU A 51 -21.18 -5.72 6.01
CA GLU A 51 -22.60 -6.03 5.98
C GLU A 51 -23.31 -5.38 4.79
N SER A 52 -22.94 -4.14 4.46
CA SER A 52 -23.51 -3.42 3.33
C SER A 52 -23.00 -3.99 1.99
N ALA A 53 -21.73 -4.39 1.92
CA ALA A 53 -21.18 -5.12 0.77
C ALA A 53 -21.90 -6.47 0.54
N VAL A 54 -22.16 -7.25 1.60
CA VAL A 54 -22.92 -8.50 1.53
C VAL A 54 -24.36 -8.26 1.07
N SER A 55 -25.00 -7.20 1.57
CA SER A 55 -26.37 -6.84 1.19
C SER A 55 -26.49 -6.46 -0.29
N LYS A 56 -25.49 -5.74 -0.83
CA LYS A 56 -25.39 -5.42 -2.25
C LYS A 56 -25.17 -6.68 -3.10
N LEU A 57 -24.28 -7.58 -2.69
CA LEU A 57 -24.04 -8.84 -3.38
C LEU A 57 -25.30 -9.71 -3.49
N LYS A 58 -26.05 -9.84 -2.39
CA LYS A 58 -27.31 -10.61 -2.36
C LYS A 58 -28.39 -10.01 -3.27
N LYS A 59 -28.43 -8.68 -3.44
CA LYS A 59 -29.35 -8.01 -4.37
C LYS A 59 -28.95 -8.15 -5.84
N GLN A 60 -27.67 -8.40 -6.12
CA GLN A 60 -27.14 -8.56 -7.47
C GLN A 60 -27.19 -10.02 -7.95
N GLN A 61 -27.33 -10.98 -7.04
CA GLN A 61 -27.65 -12.36 -7.42
C GLN A 61 -29.14 -12.48 -7.74
N PRO A 62 -29.52 -13.04 -8.90
CA PRO A 62 -30.91 -13.21 -9.32
C PRO A 62 -31.70 -14.19 -8.43
#